data_AF-A0A432IG40-F1
#
_entry.id   AF-A0A432IG40-F1
#
_cell.length_a   1.000
_cell.length_b   1.000
_cell.length_c   1.000
_cell.angle_alpha   90.00
_cell.angle_beta   90.00
_cell.angle_gamma   90.00
#
_symmetry.space_group_name_H-M   'P 1'
#
loop_
_entity.id
_entity.type
_entity.pdbx_description
1 polymer ?
#
loop_
_entity_poly.entity_id
_entity_poly.type
_entity_poly.pdbx_seq_one_letter_code
_entity_poly.pdbx_strand_id
1 'polypeptide(L)' 'KFKGKEIPRPEYWGGYIVKPVSMEFWQGRPNRMHDRIRYTLQEDYNWKLDRLQP' A
#
# COMPACT_ATOMS: atom_id res chain seq x y z
N LYS A 1 17.48 22.99 -26.72
CA LYS A 1 18.21 23.01 -25.42
C LYS A 1 18.77 21.63 -25.02
N PHE A 2 18.09 20.51 -25.27
CA PHE A 2 18.55 19.16 -24.88
C PHE A 2 18.69 18.13 -26.03
N LYS A 3 18.63 18.54 -27.31
CA LYS A 3 18.79 17.60 -28.44
C LYS A 3 20.19 16.98 -28.43
N GLY A 4 20.27 15.65 -28.34
CA GLY A 4 21.53 14.90 -28.33
C GLY A 4 22.31 14.95 -27.00
N LYS A 5 21.69 15.42 -25.91
CA LYS A 5 22.30 15.48 -24.58
C LYS A 5 21.50 14.65 -23.59
N GLU A 6 22.16 14.09 -22.59
CA GLU A 6 21.49 13.47 -21.45
C GLU A 6 20.67 14.53 -20.68
N ILE A 7 19.46 14.16 -20.27
CA ILE A 7 18.57 15.04 -19.50
C ILE A 7 18.82 14.74 -18.02
N PRO A 8 19.44 15.65 -17.26
CA PRO A 8 19.65 15.42 -15.84
C PRO A 8 18.30 15.41 -15.12
N ARG A 9 18.13 14.46 -14.20
CA ARG A 9 16.99 14.43 -13.29
C ARG A 9 17.01 15.69 -12.41
N PRO A 10 15.91 16.46 -12.33
CA PRO A 10 15.86 17.63 -11.45
C PRO A 10 16.12 17.25 -9.99
N GLU A 11 16.77 18.12 -9.23
CA GLU A 11 17.09 17.88 -7.80
C GLU A 11 15.83 17.62 -6.95
N TYR A 12 14.71 18.26 -7.31
CA TYR A 12 13.42 18.09 -6.66
C TYR A 12 12.64 16.84 -7.11
N TRP A 13 13.08 16.16 -8.18
CA TRP A 13 12.37 14.98 -8.68
C TRP A 13 12.82 13.75 -7.93
N GLY A 14 11.91 13.05 -7.28
CA GLY A 14 12.20 11.83 -6.53
C GLY A 14 10.94 11.00 -6.33
N GLY A 15 10.95 10.16 -5.30
CA GLY A 15 9.80 9.33 -4.94
C GLY A 15 9.55 9.37 -3.44
N TYR A 16 8.34 8.97 -3.06
CA TYR A 16 7.95 8.75 -1.67
C TYR A 16 7.69 7.27 -1.45
N ILE A 17 7.94 6.80 -0.23
CA ILE A 17 7.54 5.46 0.22
C ILE A 17 6.37 5.59 1.20
N VAL A 18 5.28 4.90 0.90
CA VAL A 18 4.18 4.73 1.85
C VAL A 18 4.47 3.47 2.63
N LYS A 19 4.98 3.63 3.87
CA LYS A 19 5.20 2.49 4.77
C LYS A 19 3.86 2.06 5.35
N PRO A 20 3.38 0.83 5.09
CA PRO A 20 2.08 0.41 5.56
C PRO A 20 2.10 0.25 7.09
N VAL A 21 1.12 0.84 7.75
CA VAL A 21 0.79 0.55 9.17
C VAL A 21 -0.43 -0.37 9.27
N SER A 22 -1.23 -0.42 8.19
CA SER A 22 -2.38 -1.31 8.04
C SER A 22 -2.61 -1.60 6.55
N MET A 23 -3.08 -2.80 6.24
CA MET A 23 -3.47 -3.24 4.90
C MET A 23 -4.77 -4.04 5.01
N GLU A 24 -5.75 -3.78 4.15
CA GLU A 24 -7.01 -4.52 4.12
C GLU A 24 -7.20 -5.16 2.75
N PHE A 25 -7.44 -6.47 2.76
CA PHE A 25 -7.82 -7.24 1.59
C PHE A 25 -9.32 -7.47 1.63
N TRP A 26 -10.01 -6.98 0.61
CA TRP A 26 -11.45 -7.10 0.46
C TRP A 26 -11.78 -7.99 -0.73
N GLN A 27 -12.58 -9.03 -0.51
CA GLN A 27 -13.00 -9.95 -1.56
C GLN A 27 -14.53 -10.02 -1.64
N GLY A 28 -15.04 -9.76 -2.84
CA GLY A 28 -16.46 -9.80 -3.16
C GLY A 28 -17.05 -11.21 -3.05
N ARG A 29 -18.27 -11.34 -2.50
CA ARG A 29 -19.08 -12.57 -2.51
C ARG A 29 -20.49 -12.25 -3.05
N PRO A 30 -21.14 -13.14 -3.81
CA PRO A 30 -22.46 -12.88 -4.39
C PRO A 30 -23.57 -12.62 -3.35
N ASN A 31 -23.46 -13.23 -2.18
CA ASN A 31 -24.42 -13.09 -1.07
C ASN A 31 -24.20 -11.82 -0.21
N ARG A 32 -23.37 -10.86 -0.67
CA ARG A 32 -23.01 -9.62 0.03
C ARG A 32 -22.25 -9.81 1.36
N MET A 33 -21.91 -11.04 1.72
CA MET A 33 -21.06 -11.34 2.87
C MET A 33 -19.60 -11.32 2.44
N HIS A 34 -19.04 -10.12 2.28
CA HIS A 34 -17.67 -9.92 1.84
C HIS A 34 -16.65 -10.46 2.84
N ASP A 35 -15.57 -11.06 2.31
CA ASP A 35 -14.42 -11.40 3.12
C ASP A 35 -13.56 -10.14 3.28
N ARG A 36 -13.31 -9.74 4.53
CA ARG A 36 -12.47 -8.60 4.87
C ARG A 36 -11.37 -9.07 5.81
N ILE A 37 -10.13 -9.07 5.33
CA ILE A 37 -8.95 -9.47 6.10
C ILE A 37 -8.08 -8.23 6.27
N ARG A 38 -7.86 -7.80 7.51
CA ARG A 38 -7.00 -6.67 7.84
C ARG A 38 -5.73 -7.14 8.53
N TYR A 39 -4.59 -6.66 8.03
CA TYR A 39 -3.29 -6.76 8.68
C TYR A 39 -2.95 -5.41 9.33
N THR A 40 -2.56 -5.42 10.60
CA THR A 40 -2.13 -4.22 11.33
C THR A 40 -0.74 -4.43 11.89
N LEU A 41 0.19 -3.51 11.62
CA LEU A 41 1.56 -3.58 12.12
C LEU A 41 1.53 -3.32 13.64
N GLN A 42 2.12 -4.23 14.41
CA GLN A 42 2.25 -4.11 15.86
C GLN A 42 3.59 -3.47 16.24
N GLU A 43 3.74 -3.09 17.51
CA GLU A 43 4.96 -2.46 18.03
C GLU A 43 6.20 -3.37 17.95
N ASP A 44 6.00 -4.69 17.98
CA ASP A 44 7.05 -5.70 17.81
C ASP A 44 7.42 -5.98 16.35
N TYR A 45 6.89 -5.17 15.42
CA TYR A 45 7.05 -5.30 13.97
C TYR A 45 6.44 -6.57 13.35
N ASN A 46 5.62 -7.31 14.10
CA ASN A 46 4.81 -8.38 13.55
C ASN A 46 3.46 -7.85 13.02
N TRP A 47 2.83 -8.65 12.16
CA TRP A 47 1.51 -8.33 11.62
C TRP A 47 0.43 -9.08 12.37
N LYS A 48 -0.53 -8.33 12.94
CA LYS A 48 -1.76 -8.90 13.49
C LYS A 48 -2.81 -9.04 12.39
N LEU A 49 -3.42 -10.21 12.28
CA LEU A 49 -4.50 -10.50 11.34
C LEU A 49 -5.86 -10.46 12.05
N ASP A 50 -6.79 -9.68 11.51
CA ASP A 50 -8.18 -9.59 11.95
C ASP A 50 -9.14 -9.85 10.78
N ARG A 51 -10.19 -10.63 11.01
CA ARG A 51 -11.32 -10.78 10.07
C ARG A 51 -12.42 -9.80 10.47
N LEU A 52 -12.82 -8.93 9.55
CA LEU A 52 -13.87 -7.93 9.79
C LEU A 52 -15.21 -8.42 9.24
N GLN A 53 -16.29 -7.97 9.88
CA GLN A 53 -17.62 -8.20 9.34
C GLN A 53 -17.85 -7.34 8.08
N PRO A 54 -18.51 -7.89 7.05
CA PRO A 54 -18.92 -7.15 5.85
C PRO A 54 -19.99 -6.11 6.14
#